data_AF-A0A820W4I6-F1
#
_entry.id   AF-A0A820W4I6-F1
#
_cell.length_a   1.000
_cell.length_b   1.000
_cell.length_c   1.000
_cell.angle_alpha   90.00
_cell.angle_beta   90.00
_cell.angle_gamma   90.00
#
_symmetry.space_group_name_H-M   'P 1'
#
loop_
_entity.id
_entity.type
_entity.pdbx_description
1 polymer ?
#
loop_
_entity_poly.entity_id
_entity_poly.type
_entity_poly.pdbx_seq_one_letter_code
_entity_poly.pdbx_strand_id
1 'polypeptide(L)'
;GKCLLLINVHLTFPHNSFDRQLRLTQMKKFLELINEYQTKHNLIDKCSIIICGDLNSSFENDPVYQLLEKQFQSSYFVVHGKEVKVTHLTHRNEQLGVDYIFYRSNILQSISSELIPRGCNEQLWNDTSGWTLSDHRAVLSTFQYKRNIDTKIDF
;
A
#
# COMPACT_ATOMS: atom_id res chain seq x y z
N GLY A 1 2.38 4.55 -25.11
CA GLY A 1 2.78 5.22 -23.85
C GLY A 1 2.73 4.24 -22.71
N LYS A 2 3.51 4.45 -21.64
CA LYS A 2 3.41 3.63 -20.42
C LYS A 2 2.17 4.08 -19.62
N CYS A 3 1.38 3.13 -19.13
CA CYS A 3 0.15 3.41 -18.38
C CYS A 3 0.36 3.16 -16.88
N LEU A 4 -0.15 4.06 -16.05
CA LEU A 4 -0.20 3.93 -14.60
C LEU A 4 -1.60 4.33 -14.11
N LEU A 5 -2.24 3.47 -13.32
CA LEU A 5 -3.38 3.81 -12.48
C LEU A 5 -2.89 4.04 -11.05
N LEU A 6 -3.09 5.25 -10.55
CA LEU A 6 -2.85 5.59 -9.15
C LEU A 6 -4.20 5.74 -8.45
N ILE A 7 -4.46 4.86 -7.48
CA ILE A 7 -5.69 4.83 -6.71
C ILE A 7 -5.36 5.19 -5.28
N ASN A 8 -6.07 6.17 -4.73
CA ASN A 8 -6.03 6.50 -3.31
C ASN A 8 -7.34 6.06 -2.66
N VAL A 9 -7.26 5.35 -1.53
CA VAL A 9 -8.43 4.90 -0.78
C VAL A 9 -8.29 5.28 0.70
N HIS A 10 -9.42 5.50 1.36
CA HIS A 10 -9.50 5.60 2.80
C HIS A 10 -10.67 4.70 3.22
N LEU A 11 -10.38 3.55 3.83
CA LEU A 11 -11.40 2.56 4.21
C LEU A 11 -12.00 2.86 5.59
N THR A 12 -13.20 2.36 5.86
CA THR A 12 -13.92 2.61 7.12
C THR A 12 -13.15 2.16 8.37
N PHE A 13 -12.93 3.06 9.32
CA PHE A 13 -12.30 2.75 10.60
C PHE A 13 -13.02 1.61 11.37
N PRO A 14 -12.32 0.56 11.87
CA PRO A 14 -12.91 -0.59 12.56
C PRO A 14 -13.36 -0.30 14.00
N HIS A 15 -14.50 0.37 14.21
CA HIS A 15 -15.02 0.50 15.59
C HIS A 15 -15.54 -0.83 16.14
N ASN A 16 -16.01 -1.73 15.27
CA ASN A 16 -16.52 -3.05 15.64
C ASN A 16 -16.33 -4.10 14.52
N SER A 17 -16.88 -5.31 14.70
CA SER A 17 -16.78 -6.40 13.73
C SER A 17 -17.52 -6.13 12.42
N PHE A 18 -18.63 -5.39 12.44
CA PHE A 18 -19.35 -4.98 11.24
C PHE A 18 -18.47 -4.05 10.39
N ASP A 19 -17.79 -3.09 11.00
CA ASP A 19 -16.88 -2.19 10.28
C ASP A 19 -15.71 -2.92 9.62
N ARG A 20 -15.18 -3.97 10.28
CA ARG A 20 -14.16 -4.85 9.67
C ARG A 20 -14.68 -5.55 8.41
N GLN A 21 -15.92 -6.04 8.42
CA GLN A 21 -16.54 -6.65 7.25
C GLN A 21 -16.87 -5.62 6.16
N LEU A 22 -17.28 -4.42 6.56
CA LEU A 22 -17.57 -3.32 5.65
C LEU A 22 -16.31 -2.90 4.88
N ARG A 23 -15.16 -2.77 5.53
CA ARG A 23 -13.89 -2.50 4.84
C ARG A 23 -13.53 -3.53 3.79
N LEU A 24 -13.68 -4.81 4.11
CA LEU A 24 -13.42 -5.87 3.15
C LEU A 24 -14.34 -5.74 1.93
N THR A 25 -15.62 -5.41 2.16
CA THR A 25 -16.59 -5.15 1.09
C THR A 25 -16.21 -3.93 0.26
N GLN A 26 -15.78 -2.83 0.90
CA GLN A 26 -15.29 -1.63 0.22
C GLN A 26 -14.09 -1.96 -0.68
N MET A 27 -13.08 -2.67 -0.17
CA MET A 27 -11.90 -3.03 -0.95
C MET A 27 -12.24 -3.96 -2.12
N LYS A 28 -13.11 -4.96 -1.91
CA LYS A 28 -13.62 -5.79 -3.01
C LYS A 28 -14.27 -4.95 -4.09
N LYS A 29 -15.09 -3.97 -3.70
CA LYS A 29 -15.75 -3.09 -4.68
C LYS A 29 -14.76 -2.22 -5.44
N PHE A 30 -13.72 -1.71 -4.77
CA PHE A 30 -12.63 -0.99 -5.45
C PHE A 30 -11.90 -1.87 -6.47
N LEU A 31 -11.57 -3.12 -6.10
CA LEU A 31 -10.91 -4.06 -7.01
C LEU A 31 -11.79 -4.41 -8.22
N GLU A 32 -13.10 -4.58 -8.03
CA GLU A 32 -14.06 -4.74 -9.13
C GLU A 32 -14.06 -3.53 -10.06
N LEU A 33 -14.15 -2.31 -9.51
CA LEU A 33 -14.14 -1.07 -10.30
C LEU A 33 -12.83 -0.87 -11.08
N ILE A 34 -11.69 -1.23 -10.50
CA ILE A 34 -10.40 -1.22 -11.19
C ILE A 34 -10.43 -2.21 -12.36
N ASN A 35 -10.93 -3.43 -12.16
CA ASN A 35 -11.03 -4.43 -13.22
C ASN A 35 -12.00 -4.03 -14.33
N GLU A 36 -13.17 -3.48 -13.98
CA GLU A 36 -14.14 -2.91 -14.93
C GLU A 36 -13.50 -1.79 -15.74
N TYR A 37 -12.78 -0.88 -15.09
CA TYR A 37 -12.05 0.20 -15.75
C TYR A 37 -10.98 -0.34 -16.71
N GLN A 38 -10.17 -1.30 -16.25
CA GLN A 38 -9.15 -1.91 -17.11
C GLN A 38 -9.75 -2.62 -18.31
N THR A 39 -10.86 -3.32 -18.13
CA THR A 39 -11.57 -4.02 -19.20
C THR A 39 -12.11 -3.04 -20.22
N LYS A 40 -12.86 -2.03 -19.76
CA LYS A 40 -13.47 -0.99 -20.61
C LYS A 40 -12.44 -0.26 -21.48
N HIS A 41 -11.23 -0.07 -20.96
CA HIS A 41 -10.17 0.68 -21.63
C HIS A 41 -9.05 -0.20 -22.22
N ASN A 42 -9.22 -1.53 -22.28
CA ASN A 42 -8.23 -2.49 -22.79
C ASN A 42 -6.84 -2.37 -22.13
N LEU A 43 -6.81 -2.11 -20.81
CA LEU A 43 -5.62 -1.86 -19.99
C LEU A 43 -5.16 -3.07 -19.16
N ILE A 44 -5.85 -4.21 -19.29
CA ILE A 44 -5.42 -5.47 -18.67
C ILE A 44 -3.98 -5.77 -19.12
N ASP A 45 -3.11 -6.06 -18.15
CA ASP A 45 -1.67 -6.34 -18.29
C ASP A 45 -0.80 -5.25 -18.96
N LYS A 46 -1.41 -4.14 -19.40
CA LYS A 46 -0.71 -3.00 -20.02
C LYS A 46 -0.46 -1.85 -19.06
N CYS A 47 -1.19 -1.81 -17.95
CA CYS A 47 -1.13 -0.72 -16.99
C CYS A 47 -0.60 -1.18 -15.65
N SER A 48 0.37 -0.44 -15.11
CA SER A 48 0.77 -0.60 -13.72
C SER A 48 -0.31 -0.04 -12.82
N ILE A 49 -0.48 -0.61 -11.64
CA ILE A 49 -1.47 -0.15 -10.67
C ILE A 49 -0.76 0.10 -9.35
N ILE A 50 -0.99 1.26 -8.75
CA ILE A 50 -0.57 1.60 -7.40
C ILE A 50 -1.84 1.93 -6.61
N ILE A 51 -2.04 1.26 -5.49
CA ILE A 51 -3.10 1.52 -4.51
C ILE A 51 -2.42 2.05 -3.25
N CYS A 52 -2.75 3.28 -2.86
CA CYS A 52 -2.25 3.89 -1.64
C CYS A 52 -3.39 4.34 -0.72
N GLY A 53 -3.03 4.57 0.54
CA GLY A 53 -3.87 5.28 1.50
C GLY A 53 -4.06 4.53 2.81
N ASP A 54 -5.00 5.03 3.60
CA ASP A 54 -5.36 4.49 4.90
C ASP A 54 -6.33 3.31 4.71
N LEU A 55 -5.80 2.10 4.85
CA LEU A 55 -6.60 0.88 4.75
C LEU A 55 -7.33 0.55 6.05
N ASN A 56 -6.99 1.22 7.15
CA ASN A 56 -7.52 0.92 8.48
C ASN A 56 -7.41 -0.58 8.84
N SER A 57 -6.37 -1.23 8.33
CA SER A 57 -6.06 -2.65 8.49
C SER A 57 -4.74 -2.75 9.22
N SER A 58 -4.79 -3.16 10.49
CA SER A 58 -3.68 -2.94 11.41
C SER A 58 -2.55 -3.97 11.32
N PHE A 59 -2.72 -5.07 10.57
CA PHE A 59 -1.80 -6.23 10.57
C PHE A 59 -1.88 -7.05 9.26
N GLU A 60 -0.84 -7.84 8.99
CA GLU A 60 -0.77 -8.76 7.83
C GLU A 60 -1.89 -9.82 7.81
N ASN A 61 -2.46 -10.17 8.97
CA ASN A 61 -3.60 -11.09 9.05
C ASN A 61 -4.98 -10.42 8.87
N ASP A 62 -5.02 -9.11 8.63
CA ASP A 62 -6.28 -8.41 8.35
C ASP A 62 -6.82 -8.84 6.97
N PRO A 63 -8.13 -9.14 6.83
CA PRO A 63 -8.69 -9.64 5.58
C PRO A 63 -8.50 -8.72 4.36
N VAL A 64 -8.39 -7.40 4.56
CA VAL A 64 -8.11 -6.46 3.45
C VAL A 64 -6.68 -6.61 2.97
N TYR A 65 -5.71 -6.71 3.89
CA TYR A 65 -4.31 -6.95 3.55
C TYR A 65 -4.18 -8.29 2.79
N GLN A 66 -4.77 -9.36 3.33
CA GLN A 66 -4.77 -10.68 2.71
C GLN A 66 -5.47 -10.73 1.34
N LEU A 67 -6.44 -9.84 1.11
CA LEU A 67 -7.07 -9.72 -0.19
C LEU A 67 -6.13 -9.05 -1.20
N LEU A 68 -5.43 -8.00 -0.80
CA LEU A 68 -4.51 -7.25 -1.65
C LEU A 68 -3.27 -8.08 -2.01
N GLU A 69 -2.65 -8.76 -1.04
CA GLU A 69 -1.41 -9.53 -1.26
C GLU A 69 -1.53 -10.66 -2.30
N LYS A 70 -2.77 -11.11 -2.58
CA LYS A 70 -3.04 -12.10 -3.64
C LYS A 70 -2.72 -11.61 -5.04
N GLN A 71 -2.71 -10.29 -5.26
CA GLN A 71 -2.58 -9.69 -6.60
C GLN A 71 -1.62 -8.51 -6.64
N PHE A 72 -1.30 -7.92 -5.49
CA PHE A 72 -0.46 -6.76 -5.33
C PHE A 72 0.68 -7.06 -4.35
N GLN A 73 1.76 -6.31 -4.46
CA GLN A 73 2.88 -6.34 -3.53
C GLN A 73 2.89 -5.06 -2.72
N SER A 74 3.10 -5.14 -1.41
CA SER A 74 3.39 -3.95 -0.61
C SER A 74 4.77 -3.41 -0.96
N SER A 75 4.85 -2.12 -1.27
CA SER A 75 6.12 -1.46 -1.57
C SER A 75 7.07 -1.42 -0.39
N TYR A 76 6.54 -1.39 0.84
CA TYR A 76 7.34 -1.41 2.07
C TYR A 76 7.88 -2.83 2.33
N PHE A 77 7.01 -3.85 2.26
CA PHE A 77 7.44 -5.24 2.37
C PHE A 77 8.47 -5.64 1.31
N VAL A 78 8.31 -5.21 0.05
CA VAL A 78 9.28 -5.50 -1.02
C VAL A 78 10.68 -4.94 -0.71
N VAL A 79 10.76 -3.78 -0.07
CA VAL A 79 12.05 -3.12 0.24
C VAL A 79 12.67 -3.68 1.52
N HIS A 80 11.85 -3.99 2.54
CA HIS A 80 12.33 -4.28 3.90
C HIS A 80 12.09 -5.72 4.39
N GLY A 81 11.31 -6.52 3.67
CA GLY A 81 10.90 -7.88 4.08
C GLY A 81 9.92 -7.94 5.25
N LYS A 82 9.33 -6.81 5.65
CA LYS A 82 8.37 -6.64 6.74
C LYS A 82 7.53 -5.39 6.51
N GLU A 83 6.37 -5.28 7.16
CA GLU A 83 5.58 -4.04 7.18
C GLU A 83 5.98 -3.08 8.31
N VAL A 84 5.62 -1.80 8.14
CA VAL A 84 5.61 -0.83 9.23
C VAL A 84 4.55 -1.24 10.26
N LYS A 85 4.89 -1.22 11.55
CA LYS A 85 3.93 -1.55 12.61
C LYS A 85 3.15 -0.35 13.13
N VAL A 86 3.68 0.86 12.98
CA VAL A 86 3.05 2.08 13.48
C VAL A 86 3.12 3.20 12.44
N THR A 87 1.97 3.49 11.84
CA THR A 87 1.72 4.65 10.98
C THR A 87 0.65 5.58 11.53
N HIS A 88 -0.16 5.15 12.51
CA HIS A 88 -1.26 5.93 13.11
C HIS A 88 -1.22 5.83 14.64
N LEU A 89 -1.33 6.97 15.32
CA LEU A 89 -1.65 7.06 16.75
C LEU A 89 -3.10 7.50 16.93
N THR A 90 -3.97 6.59 17.37
CA THR A 90 -5.38 6.93 17.57
C THR A 90 -5.58 7.88 18.76
N HIS A 91 -6.73 8.54 18.82
CA HIS A 91 -7.16 9.34 19.98
C HIS A 91 -7.25 8.52 21.29
N ARG A 92 -7.19 7.17 21.23
CA ARG A 92 -7.14 6.26 22.38
C ARG A 92 -5.71 5.86 22.75
N ASN A 93 -4.70 6.47 22.13
CA ASN A 93 -3.28 6.13 22.23
C ASN A 93 -2.94 4.72 21.71
N GLU A 94 -3.75 4.18 20.80
CA GLU A 94 -3.44 2.92 20.11
C GLU A 94 -2.49 3.22 18.95
N GLN A 95 -1.51 2.35 18.73
CA GLN A 95 -0.49 2.51 17.71
C GLN A 95 -0.69 1.43 16.65
N LEU A 96 -1.03 1.84 15.43
CA LEU A 96 -1.50 0.95 14.37
C LEU A 96 -0.72 1.20 13.09
N GLY A 97 -0.40 0.15 12.33
CA GLY A 97 0.10 0.26 10.97
C GLY A 97 -1.07 0.11 10.03
N VAL A 98 -1.55 1.20 9.45
CA VAL A 98 -2.78 1.23 8.63
C VAL A 98 -2.59 1.87 7.25
N ASP A 99 -1.47 2.56 7.06
CA ASP A 99 -1.14 3.26 5.83
C ASP A 99 -0.24 2.39 4.95
N TYR A 100 -0.70 2.10 3.73
CA TYR A 100 0.02 1.22 2.81
C TYR A 100 0.15 1.81 1.41
N ILE A 101 1.17 1.35 0.70
CA ILE A 101 1.32 1.55 -0.74
C ILE A 101 1.53 0.17 -1.37
N PHE A 102 0.47 -0.38 -1.96
CA PHE A 102 0.47 -1.61 -2.74
C PHE A 102 0.64 -1.32 -4.23
N TYR A 103 1.27 -2.22 -4.96
CA TYR A 103 1.40 -2.10 -6.41
C TYR A 103 1.37 -3.44 -7.14
N ARG A 104 0.91 -3.41 -8.39
CA ARG A 104 0.97 -4.51 -9.36
C ARG A 104 1.57 -3.97 -10.63
N SER A 105 2.80 -4.41 -10.97
CA SER A 105 3.48 -3.93 -12.17
C SER A 105 4.53 -4.91 -12.70
N ASN A 106 4.54 -5.07 -14.03
CA ASN A 106 5.58 -5.77 -14.75
C ASN A 106 6.78 -4.87 -15.09
N ILE A 107 6.59 -3.55 -15.07
CA ILE A 107 7.59 -2.57 -15.52
C ILE A 107 8.12 -1.69 -14.40
N LEU A 108 7.46 -1.61 -13.24
CA LEU A 108 7.89 -0.84 -12.08
C LEU A 108 8.29 -1.77 -10.93
N GLN A 109 9.26 -1.32 -10.14
CA GLN A 109 9.67 -1.94 -8.88
C GLN A 109 9.91 -0.86 -7.83
N SER A 110 9.47 -1.09 -6.59
CA SER A 110 9.80 -0.24 -5.45
C SER A 110 11.30 -0.36 -5.14
N ILE A 111 12.00 0.76 -5.02
CA ILE A 111 13.43 0.81 -4.67
C ILE A 111 13.71 1.44 -3.32
N SER A 112 12.76 2.22 -2.82
CA SER A 112 12.78 2.74 -1.47
C SER A 112 11.35 2.89 -0.97
N SER A 113 11.17 2.72 0.32
CA SER A 113 9.91 2.94 1.02
C SER A 113 10.26 3.39 2.44
N GLU A 114 9.89 4.59 2.84
CA GLU A 114 10.30 5.17 4.12
C GLU A 114 9.13 5.84 4.83
N LEU A 115 9.17 5.87 6.16
CA LEU A 115 8.26 6.70 6.94
C LEU A 115 8.75 8.13 6.99
N ILE A 116 7.78 9.06 7.00
CA ILE A 116 8.01 10.47 7.25
C ILE A 116 7.44 10.81 8.64
N PRO A 117 8.25 11.42 9.52
CA PRO A 117 9.58 11.97 9.28
C PRO A 117 10.65 10.88 9.16
N ARG A 118 11.68 11.13 8.33
CA ARG A 118 12.75 10.15 8.09
C ARG A 118 13.44 9.77 9.38
N GLY A 119 13.70 8.48 9.56
CA GLY A 119 14.37 7.94 10.75
C GLY A 119 13.47 7.81 11.98
N CYS A 120 12.16 8.04 11.86
CA CYS A 120 11.22 7.71 12.93
C CYS A 120 11.12 6.20 13.16
N ASN A 121 10.69 5.82 14.36
CA ASN A 121 10.60 4.45 14.80
C ASN A 121 9.38 3.75 14.17
N GLU A 122 9.61 2.71 13.38
CA GLU A 122 8.57 1.93 12.69
C GLU A 122 7.69 1.09 13.63
N GLN A 123 8.06 1.00 14.92
CA GLN A 123 7.44 0.17 15.94
C GLN A 123 6.74 0.98 17.03
N LEU A 124 7.08 2.26 17.19
CA LEU A 124 6.58 3.11 18.27
C LEU A 124 6.37 4.56 17.79
N TRP A 125 5.26 5.16 18.21
CA TRP A 125 4.87 6.54 17.90
C TRP A 125 5.62 7.58 18.73
N ASN A 126 5.78 7.32 20.04
CA ASN A 126 6.46 8.23 20.97
C ASN A 126 7.99 8.10 20.86
N ASP A 127 8.51 8.34 19.67
CA ASP A 127 9.95 8.47 19.45
C ASP A 127 10.42 9.93 19.53
N THR A 128 11.72 10.13 19.36
CA THR A 128 12.36 11.44 19.40
C THR A 128 12.17 12.25 18.12
N SER A 129 11.29 11.84 17.19
CA SER A 129 11.13 12.54 15.90
C SER A 129 10.44 13.90 16.01
N GLY A 130 9.72 14.16 17.10
CA GLY A 130 8.98 15.41 17.30
C GLY A 130 7.85 15.63 16.28
N TRP A 131 7.30 14.56 15.71
CA TRP A 131 6.22 14.63 14.73
C TRP A 131 4.91 15.17 15.32
N THR A 132 4.41 16.29 14.79
CA THR A 132 3.18 16.94 15.26
C THR A 132 2.22 17.36 14.13
N LEU A 133 2.49 16.97 12.88
CA LEU A 133 1.71 17.45 11.73
C LEU A 133 0.43 16.65 11.49
N SER A 134 0.38 15.40 11.96
CA SER A 134 -0.77 14.51 11.86
C SER A 134 -0.65 13.41 12.91
N ASP A 135 -1.77 12.80 13.27
CA ASP A 135 -1.82 11.53 13.97
C ASP A 135 -1.42 10.34 13.09
N HIS A 136 -1.19 10.56 11.78
CA HIS A 136 -0.57 9.60 10.87
C HIS A 136 0.87 10.01 10.47
N ARG A 137 1.71 9.03 10.15
CA ARG A 137 3.01 9.17 9.50
C ARG A 137 2.88 8.75 8.04
N ALA A 138 3.41 9.55 7.13
CA ALA A 138 3.31 9.24 5.71
C ALA A 138 4.27 8.10 5.35
N VAL A 139 3.81 7.18 4.50
CA VAL A 139 4.67 6.22 3.78
C VAL A 139 5.07 6.85 2.44
N LEU A 140 6.36 6.97 2.19
CA LEU A 140 6.92 7.50 0.95
C LEU A 140 7.67 6.40 0.19
N SER A 141 7.16 6.01 -0.97
CA SER A 141 7.78 4.99 -1.82
C SER A 141 8.30 5.58 -3.13
N THR A 142 9.51 5.17 -3.53
CA THR A 142 10.09 5.48 -4.85
C THR A 142 10.07 4.25 -5.74
N PHE A 143 9.59 4.41 -6.97
CA PHE A 143 9.53 3.35 -7.96
C PHE A 143 10.48 3.63 -9.12
N GLN A 144 11.17 2.60 -9.61
CA GLN A 144 11.97 2.65 -10.83
C GLN A 144 11.41 1.73 -11.90
N TYR A 145 11.72 2.02 -13.18
CA TYR A 145 11.48 1.06 -14.24
C TYR A 145 12.42 -0.15 -14.10
N LYS A 146 11.88 -1.36 -14.19
CA LYS A 146 12.69 -2.58 -14.32
C LYS A 146 13.52 -2.46 -15.59
N ARG A 147 14.84 -2.68 -15.49
CA ARG A 147 15.68 -2.80 -16.68
C ARG A 147 15.29 -4.11 -17.36
N ASN A 148 15.02 -4.09 -18.67
CA ASN A 148 14.94 -5.33 -19.43
C ASN A 148 16.30 -6.02 -19.32
N ILE A 149 16.35 -7.17 -18.67
CA ILE A 149 17.45 -8.10 -18.89
C ILE A 149 17.10 -8.80 -20.20
N ASP A 150 17.30 -8.10 -21.32
CA ASP A 150 17.38 -8.78 -22.61
C ASP A 150 18.66 -9.61 -22.56
N THR A 151 18.52 -10.87 -22.15
CA THR A 151 19.53 -11.89 -22.39
C THR A 151 19.70 -12.01 -23.90
N LYS A 152 20.65 -11.25 -24.45
CA LYS A 152 21.37 -11.66 -25.66
C LYS A 152 22.07 -12.97 -25.32
N ILE A 153 21.41 -14.08 -25.63
CA ILE A 153 22.09 -15.34 -25.87
C ILE A 153 22.34 -15.33 -27.37
N ASP A 154 23.48 -14.76 -27.76
CA ASP A 154 24.05 -14.99 -29.08
C ASP A 154 24.65 -16.40 -29.05
N PHE A 155 24.04 -17.33 -29.79
CA PHE A 155 24.64 -18.64 -30.14
C PHE A 155 25.51 -18.49 -31.40
#